data_AF-A0A5C8IFD8-F1
#
_entry.id   AF-A0A5C8IFD8-F1
#
_cell.length_a   1.000
_cell.length_b   1.000
_cell.length_c   1.000
_cell.angle_alpha   90.00
_cell.angle_beta   90.00
_cell.angle_gamma   90.00
#
_symmetry.space_group_name_H-M   'P 1'
#
loop_
_entity.id
_entity.type
_entity.pdbx_description
1 polymer ?
#
loop_
_entity_poly.entity_id
_entity_poly.type
_entity_poly.pdbx_seq_one_letter_code
_entity_poly.pdbx_strand_id
1 'polypeptide(L)'
;MTSSFAEALATARRAHEANPSPHATPPGYAAAHAKYRSAIREAVKFNDANWTEEAINRERQKRVQAARAELKQALDTQAETLADPASAQREAFDQIAATDADSVAVARNEWGKVRAMLDAGRNLSHIIDNADRRRLSAILDHLDSDLVAETDDPSGVTAEVSQAVLVRLAGLGDEKAKAAVAAQESVRYDSAWRQVIEQTVSGQQVSVGARTALYGANIDEYRAAFDDDDPEAAEVAQTVEQLDKLPPVEAQS
;
A
#
# COMPACT_ATOMS: atom_id res chain seq x y z
N MET A 1 -18.06 -18.86 11.83
CA MET A 1 -17.53 -18.07 10.69
C MET A 1 -16.41 -17.14 11.16
N THR A 2 -15.30 -17.69 11.68
CA THR A 2 -14.15 -16.90 12.19
C THR A 2 -12.82 -17.37 11.58
N SER A 3 -12.85 -18.34 10.67
CA SER A 3 -11.67 -19.00 10.10
C SER A 3 -10.99 -18.21 8.96
N SER A 4 -11.71 -17.31 8.28
CA SER A 4 -11.21 -16.61 7.10
C SER A 4 -10.13 -15.56 7.40
N PHE A 5 -10.20 -14.91 8.57
CA PHE A 5 -9.24 -13.85 8.94
C PHE A 5 -7.87 -14.40 9.35
N ALA A 6 -7.85 -15.50 10.11
CA ALA A 6 -6.60 -16.15 10.53
C ALA A 6 -5.83 -16.75 9.34
N GLU A 7 -6.55 -17.25 8.33
CA GLU A 7 -5.96 -17.82 7.11
C GLU A 7 -5.44 -16.73 6.15
N ALA A 8 -6.14 -15.60 6.05
CA ALA A 8 -5.66 -14.40 5.35
C ALA A 8 -4.37 -13.84 5.99
N LEU A 9 -4.33 -13.77 7.33
CA LEU A 9 -3.15 -13.36 8.09
C LEU A 9 -1.97 -14.32 7.90
N ALA A 10 -2.21 -15.64 7.93
CA ALA A 10 -1.17 -16.64 7.74
C ALA A 10 -0.59 -16.65 6.31
N THR A 11 -1.41 -16.29 5.32
CA THR A 11 -0.99 -16.17 3.91
C THR A 11 -0.19 -14.90 3.69
N ALA A 12 -0.64 -13.77 4.22
CA ALA A 12 0.09 -12.50 4.19
C ALA A 12 1.46 -12.60 4.89
N ARG A 13 1.52 -13.30 6.02
CA ARG A 13 2.76 -13.55 6.76
C ARG A 13 3.77 -14.37 5.96
N ARG A 14 3.33 -15.43 5.27
CA ARG A 14 4.20 -16.26 4.42
C ARG A 14 4.74 -15.50 3.21
N ALA A 15 3.95 -14.57 2.64
CA ALA A 15 4.40 -13.71 1.56
C ALA A 15 5.43 -12.66 2.03
N HIS A 16 5.28 -12.14 3.26
CA HIS A 16 6.17 -11.13 3.82
C HIS A 16 7.51 -11.69 4.34
N GLU A 17 7.51 -12.87 4.97
CA GLU A 17 8.73 -13.51 5.49
C GLU A 17 9.70 -13.97 4.37
N ALA A 18 9.24 -14.08 3.12
CA ALA A 18 10.04 -14.55 1.98
C ALA A 18 10.85 -13.45 1.27
N ASN A 19 10.61 -12.17 1.57
CA ASN A 19 11.31 -11.07 0.89
C ASN A 19 11.56 -9.91 1.86
N PRO A 20 12.68 -9.90 2.62
CA PRO A 20 13.05 -8.75 3.43
C PRO A 20 13.54 -7.65 2.48
N SER A 21 12.62 -6.88 1.90
CA SER A 21 12.99 -5.70 1.11
C SER A 21 13.65 -4.67 2.03
N PRO A 22 14.90 -4.26 1.76
CA PRO A 22 15.49 -3.08 2.38
C PRO A 22 15.00 -1.85 1.60
N HIS A 23 13.70 -1.62 1.57
CA HIS A 23 13.19 -0.34 1.08
C HIS A 23 13.34 0.65 2.23
N ALA A 24 14.28 1.58 2.06
CA ALA A 24 14.40 2.76 2.89
C ALA A 24 13.01 3.41 2.95
N THR A 25 12.30 3.18 4.04
CA THR A 25 10.97 3.71 4.26
C THR A 25 11.10 5.22 4.14
N PRO A 26 10.35 5.90 3.26
CA PRO A 26 10.35 7.35 3.23
C PRO A 26 10.04 7.82 4.65
N PRO A 27 10.97 8.51 5.34
CA PRO A 27 10.76 8.88 6.72
C PRO A 27 9.63 9.92 6.74
N GLY A 28 8.40 9.51 7.04
CA GLY A 28 7.38 10.51 7.34
C GLY A 28 6.00 10.02 7.71
N TYR A 29 5.41 8.96 7.15
CA TYR A 29 4.04 8.60 7.57
C TYR A 29 3.95 8.17 9.04
N ALA A 30 4.69 7.13 9.44
CA ALA A 30 4.71 6.69 10.83
C ALA A 30 5.18 7.79 11.79
N ALA A 31 6.20 8.55 11.41
CA ALA A 31 6.73 9.66 12.21
C ALA A 31 5.73 10.81 12.35
N ALA A 32 5.04 11.20 11.28
CA ALA A 32 4.01 12.24 11.30
C ALA A 32 2.80 11.78 12.11
N HIS A 33 2.38 10.53 11.97
CA HIS A 33 1.32 9.95 12.78
C HIS A 33 1.69 9.91 14.27
N ALA A 34 2.92 9.51 14.61
CA ALA A 34 3.41 9.55 15.99
C ALA A 34 3.46 10.98 16.56
N LYS A 35 3.94 11.95 15.76
CA LYS A 35 3.93 13.39 16.11
C LYS A 35 2.49 13.86 16.37
N TYR A 36 1.56 13.51 15.49
CA TYR A 36 0.14 13.80 15.66
C TYR A 36 -0.41 13.23 16.98
N ARG A 37 -0.17 11.94 17.28
CA ARG A 37 -0.63 11.36 18.56
C ARG A 37 -0.06 12.09 19.77
N SER A 38 1.20 12.52 19.71
CA SER A 38 1.80 13.33 20.79
C SER A 38 1.10 14.69 20.92
N ALA A 39 0.92 15.41 19.81
CA ALA A 39 0.28 16.72 19.80
C ALA A 39 -1.17 16.68 20.30
N ILE A 40 -1.92 15.63 19.98
CA ILE A 40 -3.28 15.44 20.49
C ILE A 40 -3.30 15.25 22.01
N ARG A 41 -2.38 14.45 22.56
CA ARG A 41 -2.27 14.27 24.02
C ARG A 41 -1.92 15.59 24.71
N GLU A 42 -0.98 16.35 24.17
CA GLU A 42 -0.62 17.68 24.68
C GLU A 42 -1.78 18.66 24.58
N ALA A 43 -2.55 18.62 23.49
CA ALA A 43 -3.75 19.43 23.33
C ALA A 43 -4.79 19.10 24.39
N VAL A 44 -5.09 17.82 24.64
CA VAL A 44 -6.04 17.40 25.68
C VAL A 44 -5.58 17.80 27.09
N LYS A 45 -4.27 17.70 27.37
CA LYS A 45 -3.69 18.06 28.67
C LYS A 45 -3.52 19.58 28.88
N PHE A 46 -3.78 20.41 27.87
CA PHE A 46 -3.66 21.86 27.99
C PHE A 46 -4.57 22.41 29.09
N ASN A 47 -4.02 23.27 29.96
CA ASN A 47 -4.72 23.92 31.04
C ASN A 47 -4.01 25.25 31.39
N ASP A 48 -4.78 26.30 31.66
CA ASP A 48 -4.27 27.59 32.15
C ASP A 48 -5.15 28.09 33.29
N ALA A 49 -4.56 28.34 34.46
CA ALA A 49 -5.28 28.74 35.67
C ALA A 49 -5.95 30.13 35.55
N ASN A 50 -5.54 30.94 34.58
CA ASN A 50 -6.11 32.26 34.35
C ASN A 50 -7.26 32.25 33.33
N TRP A 51 -7.56 31.10 32.73
CA TRP A 51 -8.56 30.98 31.67
C TRP A 51 -9.82 30.31 32.19
N THR A 52 -10.97 30.67 31.61
CA THR A 52 -12.23 29.97 31.87
C THR A 52 -12.20 28.58 31.23
N GLU A 53 -13.02 27.65 31.73
CA GLU A 53 -13.14 26.31 31.14
C GLU A 53 -13.52 26.36 29.65
N GLU A 54 -14.37 27.31 29.26
CA GLU A 54 -14.74 27.51 27.86
C GLU A 54 -13.53 27.95 27.02
N ALA A 55 -12.72 28.89 27.51
CA ALA A 55 -11.51 29.34 26.82
C ALA A 55 -10.47 28.21 26.69
N ILE A 56 -10.31 27.40 27.74
CA ILE A 56 -9.46 26.21 27.71
C ILE A 56 -9.96 25.25 26.62
N ASN A 57 -11.25 24.90 26.62
CA ASN A 57 -11.80 23.96 25.63
C ASN A 57 -11.66 24.46 24.18
N ARG A 58 -11.87 25.75 23.93
CA ARG A 58 -11.66 26.34 22.59
C ARG A 58 -10.20 26.24 22.14
N GLU A 59 -9.24 26.46 23.03
CA GLU A 59 -7.82 26.33 22.71
C GLU A 59 -7.38 24.87 22.54
N ARG A 60 -7.93 23.94 23.33
CA ARG A 60 -7.75 22.51 23.10
C ARG A 60 -8.24 22.11 21.70
N GLN A 61 -9.45 22.55 21.34
CA GLN A 61 -10.04 22.30 20.02
C GLN A 61 -9.16 22.89 18.89
N LYS A 62 -8.68 24.13 19.05
CA LYS A 62 -7.75 24.77 18.10
C LYS A 62 -6.46 23.96 17.91
N ARG A 63 -5.85 23.48 19.00
CA ARG A 63 -4.63 22.65 18.94
C ARG A 63 -4.87 21.30 18.27
N VAL A 64 -6.02 20.67 18.54
CA VAL A 64 -6.43 19.43 17.85
C VAL A 64 -6.56 19.68 16.34
N GLN A 65 -7.22 20.76 15.94
CA GLN A 65 -7.35 21.13 14.53
C GLN A 65 -5.99 21.43 13.87
N ALA A 66 -5.09 22.13 14.57
CA ALA A 66 -3.73 22.38 14.10
C ALA A 66 -2.95 21.08 13.89
N ALA A 67 -3.02 20.14 14.85
CA ALA A 67 -2.37 18.84 14.73
C ALA A 67 -2.90 18.03 13.53
N ARG A 68 -4.22 18.06 13.29
CA ARG A 68 -4.84 17.43 12.10
C ARG A 68 -4.37 18.08 10.80
N ALA A 69 -4.27 19.40 10.76
CA ALA A 69 -3.79 20.13 9.59
C ALA A 69 -2.33 19.79 9.28
N GLU A 70 -1.47 19.72 10.30
CA GLU A 70 -0.07 19.28 10.14
C GLU A 70 0.03 17.84 9.61
N LEU A 71 -0.79 16.92 10.15
CA LEU A 71 -0.80 15.54 9.66
C LEU A 71 -1.27 15.44 8.20
N LYS A 72 -2.30 16.22 7.82
CA LYS A 72 -2.76 16.30 6.43
C LYS A 72 -1.69 16.87 5.50
N GLN A 73 -0.99 17.93 5.92
CA GLN A 73 0.10 18.51 5.13
C GLN A 73 1.24 17.52 4.92
N ALA A 74 1.58 16.73 5.95
CA ALA A 74 2.57 15.66 5.82
C ALA A 74 2.14 14.61 4.79
N LEU A 75 0.85 14.27 4.75
CA LEU A 75 0.29 13.36 3.74
C LEU A 75 0.43 13.89 2.32
N ASP A 76 0.08 15.16 2.11
CA ASP A 76 0.13 15.76 0.78
C ASP A 76 1.58 15.88 0.28
N THR A 77 2.53 16.20 1.16
CA THR A 77 3.97 16.29 0.84
C THR A 77 4.55 14.95 0.40
N GLN A 78 4.13 13.84 1.02
CA GLN A 78 4.63 12.51 0.66
C GLN A 78 4.10 12.02 -0.69
N ALA A 79 2.86 12.38 -1.03
CA ALA A 79 2.20 11.98 -2.28
C ALA A 79 3.00 12.40 -3.54
N GLU A 80 3.64 13.57 -3.49
CA GLU A 80 4.35 14.16 -4.63
C GLU A 80 5.64 13.41 -5.03
N THR A 81 6.10 12.47 -4.20
CA THR A 81 7.41 11.81 -4.37
C THR A 81 7.35 10.41 -4.98
N LEU A 82 6.16 9.88 -5.23
CA LEU A 82 5.99 8.50 -5.69
C LEU A 82 6.22 8.38 -7.20
N ALA A 83 7.02 7.39 -7.59
CA ALA A 83 7.17 6.99 -8.98
C ALA A 83 5.86 6.38 -9.51
N ASP A 84 5.54 6.60 -10.79
CA ASP A 84 4.40 5.97 -11.45
C ASP A 84 4.68 4.46 -11.64
N PRO A 85 3.96 3.57 -10.91
CA PRO A 85 4.18 2.12 -11.01
C PRO A 85 3.82 1.59 -12.40
N ALA A 86 2.86 2.20 -13.10
CA ALA A 86 2.45 1.76 -14.43
C ALA A 86 3.53 2.05 -15.47
N SER A 87 4.18 3.22 -15.38
CA SER A 87 5.35 3.54 -16.21
C SER A 87 6.51 2.59 -15.93
N ALA A 88 6.84 2.35 -14.66
CA ALA A 88 7.94 1.45 -14.28
C ALA A 88 7.70 0.01 -14.78
N GLN A 89 6.47 -0.49 -14.65
CA GLN A 89 6.08 -1.79 -15.15
C GLN A 89 6.20 -1.88 -16.68
N ARG A 90 5.70 -0.87 -17.40
CA ARG A 90 5.81 -0.82 -18.86
C ARG A 90 7.28 -0.87 -19.30
N GLU A 91 8.13 -0.08 -18.67
CA GLU A 91 9.56 -0.07 -18.96
C GLU A 91 10.25 -1.42 -18.72
N ALA A 92 9.82 -2.18 -17.71
CA ALA A 92 10.33 -3.52 -17.44
C ALA A 92 9.91 -4.52 -18.53
N PHE A 93 8.68 -4.41 -19.04
CA PHE A 93 8.18 -5.27 -20.10
C PHE A 93 8.77 -4.93 -21.48
N ASP A 94 8.95 -3.64 -21.78
CA ASP A 94 9.58 -3.18 -23.03
C ASP A 94 11.00 -3.76 -23.20
N GLN A 95 11.71 -4.05 -22.11
CA GLN A 95 13.04 -4.67 -22.14
C GLN A 95 13.06 -6.16 -22.50
N ILE A 96 11.91 -6.82 -22.51
CA ILE A 96 11.81 -8.24 -22.85
C ILE A 96 10.99 -8.48 -24.11
N ALA A 97 10.29 -7.47 -24.61
CA ALA A 97 9.53 -7.55 -25.85
C ALA A 97 10.42 -7.95 -27.04
N ALA A 98 9.89 -8.79 -27.92
CA ALA A 98 10.56 -9.16 -29.16
C ALA A 98 10.55 -7.98 -30.14
N THR A 99 11.73 -7.50 -30.54
CA THR A 99 11.88 -6.30 -31.40
C THR A 99 12.33 -6.61 -32.82
N ASP A 100 12.69 -7.86 -33.12
CA ASP A 100 13.21 -8.29 -34.42
C ASP A 100 12.64 -9.65 -34.85
N ALA A 101 12.85 -10.03 -36.12
CA ALA A 101 12.27 -11.26 -36.67
C ALA A 101 12.75 -12.53 -35.96
N ASP A 102 14.01 -12.55 -35.50
CA ASP A 102 14.61 -13.70 -34.83
C ASP A 102 14.03 -13.87 -33.42
N SER A 103 13.94 -12.78 -32.66
CA SER A 103 13.28 -12.76 -31.34
C SER A 103 11.81 -13.12 -31.43
N VAL A 104 11.10 -12.67 -32.47
CA VAL A 104 9.69 -13.08 -32.73
C VAL A 104 9.60 -14.58 -33.01
N ALA A 105 10.53 -15.16 -33.79
CA ALA A 105 10.53 -16.60 -34.04
C ALA A 105 10.80 -17.41 -32.76
N VAL A 106 11.70 -16.93 -31.91
CA VAL A 106 11.96 -17.52 -30.58
C VAL A 106 10.73 -17.43 -29.68
N ALA A 107 10.09 -16.26 -29.61
CA ALA A 107 8.88 -16.04 -28.80
C ALA A 107 7.74 -16.98 -29.24
N ARG A 108 7.51 -17.13 -30.54
CA ARG A 108 6.53 -18.09 -31.07
C ARG A 108 6.84 -19.54 -30.70
N ASN A 109 8.11 -19.94 -30.73
CA ASN A 109 8.52 -21.28 -30.31
C ASN A 109 8.26 -21.51 -28.81
N GLU A 110 8.65 -20.54 -27.96
CA GLU A 110 8.39 -20.61 -26.53
C GLU A 110 6.89 -20.61 -26.21
N TRP A 111 6.09 -19.82 -26.92
CA TRP A 111 4.62 -19.86 -26.78
C TRP A 111 4.06 -21.24 -27.11
N GLY A 112 4.53 -21.88 -28.19
CA GLY A 112 4.13 -23.24 -28.52
C GLY A 112 4.41 -24.25 -27.38
N LYS A 113 5.51 -24.08 -26.65
CA LYS A 113 5.82 -24.88 -25.46
C LYS A 113 4.91 -24.56 -24.29
N VAL A 114 4.63 -23.27 -24.05
CA VAL A 114 3.70 -22.82 -23.01
C VAL A 114 2.31 -23.42 -23.25
N ARG A 115 1.79 -23.29 -24.47
CA ARG A 115 0.51 -23.88 -24.88
C ARG A 115 0.47 -25.39 -24.67
N ALA A 116 1.51 -26.12 -25.09
CA ALA A 116 1.59 -27.56 -24.85
C ALA A 116 1.56 -27.93 -23.35
N MET A 117 2.15 -27.10 -22.49
CA MET A 117 2.06 -27.29 -21.03
C MET A 117 0.66 -27.01 -20.49
N LEU A 118 -0.01 -25.95 -20.98
CA LEU A 118 -1.39 -25.63 -20.61
C LEU A 118 -2.37 -26.72 -21.06
N ASP A 119 -2.24 -27.20 -22.30
CA ASP A 119 -3.04 -28.30 -22.86
C ASP A 119 -2.84 -29.62 -22.07
N ALA A 120 -1.65 -29.82 -21.50
CA ALA A 120 -1.35 -30.93 -20.60
C ALA A 120 -1.88 -30.72 -19.16
N GLY A 121 -2.62 -29.64 -18.90
CA GLY A 121 -3.24 -29.32 -17.61
C GLY A 121 -2.30 -28.67 -16.59
N ARG A 122 -1.13 -28.17 -17.01
CA ARG A 122 -0.24 -27.44 -16.09
C ARG A 122 -0.77 -26.04 -15.83
N ASN A 123 -0.74 -25.62 -14.56
CA ASN A 123 -1.15 -24.28 -14.15
C ASN A 123 -0.16 -23.19 -14.65
N LEU A 124 -0.69 -22.06 -15.15
CA LEU A 124 0.09 -20.95 -15.70
C LEU A 124 1.04 -20.32 -14.68
N SER A 125 0.64 -20.12 -13.43
CA SER A 125 1.51 -19.57 -12.38
C SER A 125 2.75 -20.45 -12.19
N HIS A 126 2.59 -21.77 -12.18
CA HIS A 126 3.73 -22.70 -12.10
C HIS A 126 4.62 -22.66 -13.36
N ILE A 127 4.04 -22.38 -14.54
CA ILE A 127 4.83 -22.17 -15.77
C ILE A 127 5.67 -20.90 -15.64
N ILE A 128 5.09 -19.80 -15.14
CA ILE A 128 5.78 -18.52 -14.91
C ILE A 128 6.90 -18.67 -13.88
N ASP A 129 6.64 -19.33 -12.75
CA ASP A 129 7.64 -19.53 -11.68
C ASP A 129 8.92 -20.23 -12.17
N ASN A 130 8.78 -21.11 -13.17
CA ASN A 130 9.89 -21.86 -13.76
C ASN A 130 10.37 -21.29 -15.10
N ALA A 131 9.78 -20.20 -15.58
CA ALA A 131 10.12 -19.61 -16.86
C ALA A 131 11.47 -18.88 -16.79
N ASP A 132 12.17 -18.87 -17.93
CA ASP A 132 13.27 -17.96 -18.20
C ASP A 132 12.74 -16.69 -18.89
N ARG A 133 13.64 -15.72 -19.13
CA ARG A 133 13.28 -14.42 -19.72
C ARG A 133 12.57 -14.55 -21.08
N ARG A 134 12.95 -15.54 -21.91
CA ARG A 134 12.36 -15.74 -23.25
C ARG A 134 10.94 -16.26 -23.16
N ARG A 135 10.69 -17.22 -22.26
CA ARG A 135 9.35 -17.74 -22.02
C ARG A 135 8.42 -16.69 -21.40
N LEU A 136 8.94 -15.84 -20.50
CA LEU A 136 8.18 -14.74 -19.93
C LEU A 136 7.75 -13.71 -20.99
N SER A 137 8.65 -13.35 -21.91
CA SER A 137 8.33 -12.51 -23.07
C SER A 137 7.21 -13.13 -23.91
N ALA A 138 7.34 -14.43 -24.26
CA ALA A 138 6.33 -15.11 -25.05
C ALA A 138 4.95 -15.16 -24.37
N ILE A 139 4.91 -15.27 -23.04
CA ILE A 139 3.66 -15.22 -22.24
C ILE A 139 3.03 -13.83 -22.31
N LEU A 140 3.82 -12.76 -22.16
CA LEU A 140 3.31 -11.39 -22.27
C LEU A 140 2.77 -11.08 -23.67
N ASP A 141 3.46 -11.51 -24.72
CA ASP A 141 3.07 -11.28 -26.12
C ASP A 141 1.69 -11.88 -26.47
N HIS A 142 1.24 -12.91 -25.74
CA HIS A 142 -0.03 -13.60 -25.98
C HIS A 142 -1.07 -13.35 -24.88
N LEU A 143 -0.80 -12.41 -23.98
CA LEU A 143 -1.67 -12.13 -22.83
C LEU A 143 -3.04 -11.62 -23.29
N ASP A 144 -3.08 -10.73 -24.27
CA ASP A 144 -4.33 -10.09 -24.72
C ASP A 144 -5.14 -10.91 -25.73
N SER A 145 -4.64 -12.07 -26.19
CA SER A 145 -5.32 -12.90 -27.21
C SER A 145 -5.73 -14.28 -26.68
N ASP A 146 -4.76 -15.10 -26.28
CA ASP A 146 -4.98 -16.54 -26.12
C ASP A 146 -5.28 -16.90 -24.66
N LEU A 147 -4.68 -16.17 -23.71
CA LEU A 147 -4.82 -16.46 -22.27
C LEU A 147 -6.13 -15.95 -21.67
N VAL A 148 -6.72 -14.94 -22.30
CA VAL A 148 -7.75 -14.11 -21.67
C VAL A 148 -9.08 -14.15 -22.45
N ALA A 149 -9.12 -14.75 -23.64
CA ALA A 149 -10.32 -14.79 -24.48
C ALA A 149 -11.53 -15.53 -23.86
N GLU A 150 -11.31 -16.43 -22.91
CA GLU A 150 -12.36 -17.29 -22.33
C GLU A 150 -12.73 -16.92 -20.87
N THR A 151 -12.16 -15.85 -20.31
CA THR A 151 -12.48 -15.40 -18.94
C THR A 151 -13.56 -14.32 -18.90
N ASP A 152 -14.40 -14.36 -17.85
CA ASP A 152 -15.39 -13.32 -17.57
C ASP A 152 -14.76 -12.02 -16.99
N ASP A 153 -13.50 -12.08 -16.54
CA ASP A 153 -12.72 -10.91 -16.10
C ASP A 153 -11.36 -10.84 -16.82
N PRO A 154 -11.35 -10.34 -18.07
CA PRO A 154 -10.12 -10.16 -18.82
C PRO A 154 -9.07 -9.29 -18.12
N SER A 155 -9.52 -8.18 -17.55
CA SER A 155 -8.64 -7.21 -16.88
C SER A 155 -7.94 -7.78 -15.66
N GLY A 156 -8.66 -8.52 -14.82
CA GLY A 156 -8.11 -9.15 -13.62
C GLY A 156 -7.03 -10.17 -13.97
N VAL A 157 -7.31 -11.06 -14.93
CA VAL A 157 -6.34 -12.07 -15.38
C VAL A 157 -5.09 -11.42 -15.99
N THR A 158 -5.25 -10.40 -16.84
CA THR A 158 -4.11 -9.65 -17.40
C THR A 158 -3.26 -9.03 -16.30
N ALA A 159 -3.88 -8.41 -15.29
CA ALA A 159 -3.16 -7.81 -14.17
C ALA A 159 -2.40 -8.86 -13.33
N GLU A 160 -3.05 -9.99 -13.02
CA GLU A 160 -2.46 -11.08 -12.25
C GLU A 160 -1.25 -11.73 -12.97
N VAL A 161 -1.40 -12.04 -14.26
CA VAL A 161 -0.33 -12.63 -15.06
C VAL A 161 0.81 -11.65 -15.24
N SER A 162 0.51 -10.38 -15.54
CA SER A 162 1.52 -9.33 -15.63
C SER A 162 2.31 -9.20 -14.33
N GLN A 163 1.63 -9.22 -13.18
CA GLN A 163 2.28 -9.16 -11.89
C GLN A 163 3.19 -10.36 -11.64
N ALA A 164 2.71 -11.58 -11.94
CA ALA A 164 3.50 -12.80 -11.77
C ALA A 164 4.75 -12.78 -12.66
N VAL A 165 4.63 -12.33 -13.91
CA VAL A 165 5.78 -12.16 -14.82
C VAL A 165 6.76 -11.12 -14.27
N LEU A 166 6.28 -9.98 -13.77
CA LEU A 166 7.13 -8.93 -13.22
C LEU A 166 7.93 -9.42 -12.00
N VAL A 167 7.27 -10.09 -11.06
CA VAL A 167 7.91 -10.68 -9.87
C VAL A 167 8.95 -11.72 -10.28
N ARG A 168 8.63 -12.57 -11.27
CA ARG A 168 9.57 -13.56 -11.77
C ARG A 168 10.80 -12.92 -12.41
N LEU A 169 10.63 -11.88 -13.24
CA LEU A 169 11.76 -11.15 -13.84
C LEU A 169 12.66 -10.53 -12.76
N ALA A 170 12.08 -9.93 -11.72
CA ALA A 170 12.83 -9.41 -10.59
C ALA A 170 13.64 -10.52 -9.89
N GLY A 171 13.03 -11.69 -9.69
CA GLY A 171 13.70 -12.89 -9.14
C GLY A 171 14.80 -13.48 -10.04
N LEU A 172 14.74 -13.23 -11.35
CA LEU A 172 15.81 -13.54 -12.30
C LEU A 172 16.94 -12.49 -12.33
N GLY A 173 16.82 -11.41 -11.55
CA GLY A 173 17.82 -10.35 -11.46
C GLY A 173 17.60 -9.18 -12.42
N ASP A 174 16.44 -9.04 -13.05
CA ASP A 174 16.13 -7.89 -13.90
C ASP A 174 15.94 -6.61 -13.05
N GLU A 175 16.81 -5.62 -13.23
CA GLU A 175 16.83 -4.41 -12.42
C GLU A 175 15.61 -3.50 -12.66
N LYS A 176 15.06 -3.46 -13.88
CA LYS A 176 13.85 -2.69 -14.15
C LYS A 176 12.62 -3.34 -13.53
N ALA A 177 12.54 -4.67 -13.60
CA ALA A 177 11.47 -5.40 -12.92
C ALA A 177 11.55 -5.24 -11.39
N LYS A 178 12.75 -5.29 -10.79
CA LYS A 178 12.94 -4.97 -9.36
C LYS A 178 12.46 -3.57 -9.02
N ALA A 179 12.83 -2.57 -9.83
CA ALA A 179 12.39 -1.18 -9.63
C ALA A 179 10.87 -1.04 -9.74
N ALA A 180 10.24 -1.74 -10.68
CA ALA A 180 8.78 -1.74 -10.84
C ALA A 180 8.06 -2.41 -9.68
N VAL A 181 8.55 -3.56 -9.18
CA VAL A 181 8.03 -4.20 -7.97
C VAL A 181 8.14 -3.26 -6.76
N ALA A 182 9.31 -2.61 -6.58
CA ALA A 182 9.52 -1.64 -5.51
C ALA A 182 8.57 -0.43 -5.62
N ALA A 183 8.29 0.05 -6.84
CA ALA A 183 7.34 1.13 -7.07
C ALA A 183 5.91 0.72 -6.70
N GLN A 184 5.48 -0.49 -7.07
CA GLN A 184 4.17 -1.03 -6.68
C GLN A 184 4.04 -1.20 -5.17
N GLU A 185 5.08 -1.72 -4.50
CA GLU A 185 5.13 -1.83 -3.04
C GLU A 185 5.04 -0.44 -2.38
N SER A 186 5.74 0.55 -2.93
CA SER A 186 5.71 1.94 -2.43
C SER A 186 4.32 2.56 -2.54
N VAL A 187 3.61 2.35 -3.66
CA VAL A 187 2.23 2.82 -3.85
C VAL A 187 1.26 2.10 -2.94
N ARG A 188 1.42 0.79 -2.72
CA ARG A 188 0.60 0.04 -1.77
C ARG A 188 0.78 0.56 -0.34
N TYR A 189 2.03 0.82 0.03
CA TYR A 189 2.39 1.40 1.33
C TYR A 189 1.80 2.81 1.51
N ASP A 190 1.93 3.68 0.51
CA ASP A 190 1.32 5.01 0.51
C ASP A 190 -0.20 4.94 0.69
N SER A 191 -0.86 4.13 -0.14
CA SER A 191 -2.31 3.99 -0.10
C SER A 191 -2.80 3.50 1.27
N ALA A 192 -2.09 2.55 1.87
CA ALA A 192 -2.42 2.06 3.21
C ALA A 192 -2.33 3.17 4.27
N TRP A 193 -1.25 3.95 4.26
CA TRP A 193 -1.09 5.08 5.17
C TRP A 193 -2.07 6.22 4.93
N ARG A 194 -2.33 6.54 3.67
CA ARG A 194 -3.31 7.54 3.26
C ARG A 194 -4.69 7.22 3.83
N GLN A 195 -5.15 5.97 3.70
CA GLN A 195 -6.42 5.55 4.29
C GLN A 195 -6.46 5.73 5.81
N VAL A 196 -5.37 5.40 6.52
CA VAL A 196 -5.26 5.58 7.97
C VAL A 196 -5.32 7.07 8.34
N ILE A 197 -4.54 7.90 7.65
CA ILE A 197 -4.42 9.34 7.95
C ILE A 197 -5.70 10.09 7.60
N GLU A 198 -6.31 9.82 6.45
CA GLU A 198 -7.55 10.48 6.03
C GLU A 198 -8.70 10.23 7.01
N GLN A 199 -8.84 8.99 7.50
CA GLN A 199 -9.83 8.65 8.53
C GLN A 199 -9.49 9.36 9.86
N THR A 200 -8.22 9.36 10.25
CA THR A 200 -7.74 10.01 11.48
C THR A 200 -8.00 11.52 11.47
N VAL A 201 -7.65 12.20 10.38
CA VAL A 201 -7.86 13.65 10.19
C VAL A 201 -9.35 13.99 10.14
N SER A 202 -10.19 13.09 9.61
CA SER A 202 -11.65 13.25 9.60
C SER A 202 -12.31 13.02 10.96
N GLY A 203 -11.54 12.70 12.00
CA GLY A 203 -12.07 12.35 13.33
C GLY A 203 -12.78 11.01 13.38
N GLN A 204 -12.64 10.18 12.35
CA GLN A 204 -13.23 8.84 12.30
C GLN A 204 -12.32 7.83 12.98
N GLN A 205 -12.92 6.81 13.58
CA GLN A 205 -12.15 5.64 14.01
C GLN A 205 -11.57 4.94 12.78
N VAL A 206 -10.26 4.69 12.79
CA VAL A 206 -9.60 3.97 11.70
C VAL A 206 -10.19 2.57 11.58
N SER A 207 -10.80 2.31 10.43
CA SER A 207 -11.50 1.08 10.11
C SER A 207 -10.58 -0.14 10.06
N VAL A 208 -11.18 -1.32 10.25
CA VAL A 208 -10.47 -2.61 10.15
C VAL A 208 -9.83 -2.80 8.77
N GLY A 209 -10.46 -2.30 7.70
CA GLY A 209 -9.92 -2.34 6.34
C GLY A 209 -8.59 -1.58 6.22
N ALA A 210 -8.55 -0.33 6.67
CA ALA A 210 -7.32 0.48 6.64
C ALA A 210 -6.21 -0.11 7.53
N ARG A 211 -6.57 -0.61 8.71
CA ARG A 211 -5.65 -1.34 9.60
C ARG A 211 -5.06 -2.58 8.92
N THR A 212 -5.90 -3.37 8.24
CA THR A 212 -5.47 -4.58 7.50
C THR A 212 -4.58 -4.23 6.32
N ALA A 213 -4.89 -3.14 5.59
CA ALA A 213 -4.07 -2.64 4.50
C ALA A 213 -2.67 -2.25 5.00
N LEU A 214 -2.59 -1.50 6.10
CA LEU A 214 -1.29 -1.12 6.70
C LEU A 214 -0.53 -2.34 7.21
N TYR A 215 -1.19 -3.25 7.93
CA TYR A 215 -0.56 -4.50 8.38
C TYR A 215 0.07 -5.28 7.23
N GLY A 216 -0.65 -5.41 6.10
CA GLY A 216 -0.17 -6.12 4.93
C GLY A 216 0.91 -5.39 4.13
N ALA A 217 1.06 -4.08 4.32
CA ALA A 217 2.11 -3.27 3.70
C ALA A 217 3.36 -3.18 4.58
N ASN A 218 3.20 -3.00 5.89
CA ASN A 218 4.27 -2.91 6.87
C ASN A 218 3.77 -3.25 8.29
N ILE A 219 4.17 -4.43 8.80
CA ILE A 219 3.74 -4.91 10.12
C ILE A 219 4.33 -4.11 11.29
N ASP A 220 5.57 -3.65 11.18
CA ASP A 220 6.25 -2.95 12.27
C ASP A 220 5.66 -1.57 12.47
N GLU A 221 5.33 -0.89 11.38
CA GLU A 221 4.64 0.39 11.44
C GLU A 221 3.18 0.27 11.85
N TYR A 222 2.49 -0.80 11.43
CA TYR A 222 1.17 -1.12 11.96
C TYR A 222 1.20 -1.22 13.49
N ARG A 223 2.17 -1.98 14.04
CA ARG A 223 2.35 -2.09 15.49
C ARG A 223 2.66 -0.75 16.12
N ALA A 224 3.60 0.02 15.57
CA ALA A 224 3.91 1.35 16.09
C ALA A 224 2.68 2.30 16.11
N ALA A 225 1.80 2.18 15.12
CA ALA A 225 0.60 3.00 14.99
C ALA A 225 -0.55 2.56 15.93
N PHE A 226 -0.72 1.26 16.16
CA PHE A 226 -1.93 0.68 16.76
C PHE A 226 -1.72 -0.29 17.94
N ASP A 227 -0.49 -0.66 18.31
CA ASP A 227 -0.29 -1.37 19.58
C ASP A 227 -0.62 -0.39 20.73
N ASP A 228 -1.76 -0.65 21.37
CA ASP A 228 -2.38 0.14 22.43
C ASP A 228 -1.79 -0.20 23.82
N ASP A 229 -0.48 -0.05 23.99
CA ASP A 229 0.13 -0.03 25.32
C ASP A 229 -0.02 1.34 26.02
N ASP A 230 -0.76 2.28 25.43
CA ASP A 230 -1.03 3.60 26.01
C ASP A 230 -2.34 3.59 26.83
N PRO A 231 -2.26 3.57 28.18
CA PRO A 231 -3.45 3.54 29.03
C PRO A 231 -4.30 4.82 28.95
N GLU A 232 -3.75 5.93 28.44
CA GLU A 232 -4.46 7.20 28.30
C GLU A 232 -5.22 7.32 26.97
N ALA A 233 -4.98 6.43 26.00
CA ALA A 233 -5.47 6.57 24.63
C ALA A 233 -7.01 6.69 24.54
N ALA A 234 -7.74 5.90 25.35
CA ALA A 234 -9.20 5.92 25.36
C ALA A 234 -9.77 7.24 25.89
N GLU A 235 -9.18 7.79 26.97
CA GLU A 235 -9.59 9.06 27.56
C GLU A 235 -9.30 10.23 26.62
N VAL A 236 -8.13 10.22 25.98
CA VAL A 236 -7.73 11.20 24.98
C VAL A 236 -8.69 11.18 23.78
N ALA A 237 -9.03 9.99 23.26
CA ALA A 237 -9.98 9.85 22.16
C ALA A 237 -11.38 10.37 22.53
N GLN A 238 -11.88 10.04 23.72
CA GLN A 238 -13.16 10.52 24.21
C GLN A 238 -13.16 12.06 24.37
N THR A 239 -12.08 12.64 24.88
CA THR A 239 -11.97 14.10 25.02
C THR A 239 -11.94 14.79 23.67
N VAL A 240 -11.19 14.27 22.70
CA VAL A 240 -11.17 14.80 21.33
C VAL A 240 -12.57 14.74 20.70
N GLU A 241 -13.31 13.64 20.86
CA GLU A 241 -14.67 13.53 20.36
C GLU A 241 -15.61 14.58 20.98
N GLN A 242 -15.43 14.92 22.26
CA GLN A 242 -16.18 16.00 22.91
C GLN A 242 -15.79 17.37 22.36
N LEU A 243 -14.50 17.62 22.14
CA LEU A 243 -14.00 18.87 21.56
C LEU A 243 -14.50 19.08 20.12
N ASP A 244 -14.66 18.01 19.35
CA ASP A 244 -15.19 18.07 17.98
C ASP A 244 -16.68 18.42 17.91
N LYS A 245 -17.43 18.21 19.00
CA LYS A 245 -18.85 18.59 19.11
C LYS A 245 -19.06 20.07 19.45
N LEU A 246 -17.99 20.79 19.82
CA LEU A 246 -18.06 22.23 20.09
C LEU A 246 -18.23 23.00 18.77
N PRO A 247 -18.92 24.16 18.79
CA PRO A 247 -19.01 25.01 17.61
C PRO A 247 -17.60 25.36 17.11
N PRO A 248 -17.38 25.44 15.78
CA PRO A 248 -16.06 25.73 15.24
C PRO A 248 -15.55 27.07 15.77
N VAL A 249 -14.27 27.12 16.12
CA VAL A 249 -13.61 28.37 16.49
C VAL A 249 -13.65 29.30 15.28
N GLU A 250 -14.53 30.30 15.31
CA GLU A 250 -14.55 31.33 14.27
C GLU A 250 -13.17 31.97 14.20
N ALA A 251 -12.56 31.98 13.02
CA ALA A 251 -11.31 32.69 12.80
C ALA A 251 -11.59 34.17 13.01
N GLN A 252 -11.28 34.67 14.21
CA GLN A 252 -11.26 36.11 14.46
C GLN A 252 -10.26 36.72 13.49
N SER A 253 -10.80 37.42 12.49
CA SER A 253 -10.06 38.09 11.42
C SER A 253 -9.44 39.39 11.92
#